data_AF-A0A2E0YM37-F1
#
_entry.id   AF-A0A2E0YM37-F1
#
_cell.length_a   1.000
_cell.length_b   1.000
_cell.length_c   1.000
_cell.angle_alpha   90.00
_cell.angle_beta   90.00
_cell.angle_gamma   90.00
#
_symmetry.space_group_name_H-M   'P 1'
#
loop_
_entity.id
_entity.type
_entity.pdbx_description
1 polymer ?
#
loop_
_entity_poly.entity_id
_entity_poly.type
_entity_poly.pdbx_seq_one_letter_code
_entity_poly.pdbx_strand_id
1 'polypeptide(L)'
;MDVIMKASEEKNTTTTYERARKKVDAIKGFHNHLKAFVIVNIVLIVVRMELADVLRGRVELDEAFSHWLDWNTYFSTGLWAIALLIHGLYVYRDSFGFVKRWEARKVKEFMDNNENN
;
A
#
# COMPACT_ATOMS: atom_id res chain seq x y z
N MET A 1 -14.52 24.39 36.49
CA MET A 1 -13.19 24.06 35.92
C MET A 1 -13.14 22.57 35.54
N ASP A 2 -13.48 21.66 36.45
CA ASP A 2 -13.32 20.21 36.28
C ASP A 2 -14.17 19.58 35.17
N VAL A 3 -15.40 20.08 34.97
CA VAL A 3 -16.26 19.59 33.87
C VAL A 3 -15.68 19.95 32.50
N ILE A 4 -15.06 21.13 32.38
CA ILE A 4 -14.46 21.60 31.12
C ILE A 4 -13.15 20.85 30.85
N MET A 5 -12.34 20.58 31.89
CA MET A 5 -11.15 19.74 31.76
C MET A 5 -11.49 18.31 31.34
N LYS A 6 -12.50 17.69 31.98
CA LYS A 6 -12.91 16.32 31.66
C LYS A 6 -13.44 16.19 30.23
N ALA A 7 -14.24 17.16 29.76
CA ALA A 7 -14.72 17.19 28.39
C ALA A 7 -13.59 17.41 27.36
N SER A 8 -12.57 18.21 27.72
CA SER A 8 -11.37 18.42 26.91
C SER A 8 -10.51 17.15 26.80
N GLU A 9 -10.28 16.45 27.91
CA GLU A 9 -9.54 15.17 27.93
C GLU A 9 -10.28 14.07 27.19
N GLU A 10 -11.60 13.96 27.38
CA GLU A 10 -12.42 12.95 26.71
C GLU A 10 -12.44 13.16 25.19
N LYS A 11 -12.51 14.42 24.73
CA LYS A 11 -12.40 14.78 23.30
C LYS A 11 -11.00 14.53 22.74
N ASN A 12 -9.94 14.78 23.51
CA ASN A 12 -8.56 14.53 23.07
C ASN A 12 -8.26 13.01 22.99
N THR A 13 -8.77 12.22 23.93
CA THR A 13 -8.64 10.76 23.93
C THR A 13 -9.43 10.09 22.80
N THR A 14 -10.65 10.56 22.48
CA THR A 14 -11.39 10.05 21.30
C THR A 14 -10.64 10.36 20.01
N THR A 15 -10.16 11.59 19.84
CA THR A 15 -9.46 11.99 18.60
C THR A 15 -8.12 11.27 18.42
N THR A 16 -7.40 10.95 19.50
CA THR A 16 -6.17 10.15 19.45
C THR A 16 -6.44 8.67 19.18
N TYR A 17 -7.47 8.09 19.81
CA TYR A 17 -7.92 6.72 19.55
C TYR A 17 -8.39 6.52 18.11
N GLU A 18 -9.21 7.43 17.57
CA GLU A 18 -9.68 7.35 16.19
C GLU A 18 -8.55 7.44 15.17
N ARG A 19 -7.55 8.29 15.43
CA ARG A 19 -6.35 8.39 14.59
C ARG A 19 -5.55 7.09 14.60
N ALA A 20 -5.36 6.48 15.77
CA ALA A 20 -4.68 5.19 15.89
C ALA A 20 -5.47 4.07 15.19
N ARG A 21 -6.81 4.04 15.35
CA ARG A 21 -7.68 3.05 14.70
C ARG A 21 -7.63 3.16 13.17
N LYS A 22 -7.77 4.36 12.60
CA LYS A 22 -7.68 4.58 11.15
C LYS A 22 -6.34 4.10 10.58
N LYS A 23 -5.24 4.27 11.32
CA LYS A 23 -3.92 3.75 10.92
C LYS A 23 -3.89 2.23 10.88
N VAL A 24 -4.37 1.58 11.93
CA VAL A 24 -4.42 0.11 12.01
C VAL A 24 -5.28 -0.46 10.88
N ASP A 25 -6.44 0.17 10.61
CA ASP A 25 -7.32 -0.26 9.53
C ASP A 25 -6.67 -0.08 8.14
N ALA A 26 -5.94 1.01 7.92
CA ALA A 26 -5.16 1.23 6.69
C ALA A 26 -4.03 0.19 6.51
N ILE A 27 -3.31 -0.14 7.58
CA ILE A 27 -2.25 -1.18 7.57
C ILE A 27 -2.84 -2.55 7.26
N LYS A 28 -3.98 -2.89 7.86
CA LYS A 28 -4.71 -4.14 7.57
C LYS A 28 -5.16 -4.19 6.11
N GLY A 29 -5.71 -3.09 5.60
CA GLY A 29 -6.10 -2.96 4.19
C GLY A 29 -4.93 -3.17 3.24
N PHE A 30 -3.78 -2.56 3.49
CA PHE A 30 -2.56 -2.76 2.71
C PHE A 30 -2.10 -4.23 2.71
N HIS A 31 -2.11 -4.90 3.87
CA HIS A 31 -1.72 -6.30 3.94
C HIS A 31 -2.62 -7.23 3.13
N ASN A 32 -3.91 -6.92 2.98
CA ASN A 32 -4.79 -7.71 2.12
C ASN A 32 -4.38 -7.59 0.64
N HIS A 33 -4.06 -6.38 0.17
CA HIS A 33 -3.56 -6.17 -1.20
C HIS A 33 -2.21 -6.86 -1.41
N LEU A 34 -1.30 -6.75 -0.45
CA LEU A 34 0.00 -7.40 -0.51
C LEU A 34 -0.13 -8.93 -0.52
N LYS A 35 -1.00 -9.50 0.32
CA LYS A 35 -1.28 -10.95 0.33
C LYS A 35 -1.84 -11.42 -1.00
N ALA A 36 -2.83 -10.71 -1.55
CA ALA A 36 -3.41 -11.06 -2.85
C ALA A 36 -2.34 -11.04 -3.95
N PHE A 37 -1.50 -10.01 -3.99
CA PHE A 37 -0.38 -9.93 -4.92
C PHE A 37 0.59 -11.11 -4.77
N VAL A 38 1.03 -11.45 -3.55
CA VAL A 38 1.94 -12.58 -3.31
C VAL A 38 1.30 -13.90 -3.75
N ILE A 39 0.04 -14.15 -3.41
CA ILE A 39 -0.67 -15.38 -3.79
C ILE A 39 -0.76 -15.49 -5.32
N VAL A 40 -1.18 -14.43 -6.00
CA VAL A 40 -1.31 -14.42 -7.47
C VAL A 40 0.05 -14.65 -8.14
N ASN A 41 1.12 -14.03 -7.65
CA ASN A 41 2.46 -14.25 -8.18
C ASN A 41 2.95 -15.69 -7.98
N ILE A 42 2.70 -16.28 -6.80
CA ILE A 42 3.03 -17.69 -6.54
C ILE A 42 2.26 -18.60 -7.50
N VAL A 43 0.95 -18.39 -7.66
CA VAL A 43 0.12 -19.16 -8.59
C VAL A 43 0.65 -19.03 -10.01
N LEU A 44 1.03 -17.83 -10.45
CA LEU A 44 1.61 -17.61 -11.79
C LEU A 44 2.93 -18.38 -11.99
N ILE A 45 3.81 -18.40 -10.98
CA ILE A 45 5.07 -19.15 -11.04
C ILE A 45 4.80 -20.66 -11.06
N VAL A 46 3.90 -21.14 -10.21
CA VAL A 46 3.53 -22.57 -10.15
C VAL A 46 2.90 -23.00 -11.47
N VAL A 47 1.96 -22.21 -12.01
CA VAL A 47 1.39 -22.47 -13.33
C VAL A 47 2.49 -22.49 -14.37
N ARG A 48 3.41 -21.53 -14.42
CA ARG A 48 4.54 -21.56 -15.36
C ARG A 48 5.35 -22.85 -15.28
N MET A 49 5.66 -23.33 -14.06
CA MET A 49 6.49 -24.52 -13.84
C MET A 49 5.73 -25.82 -14.15
N GLU A 50 4.58 -26.02 -13.51
CA GLU A 50 3.76 -27.24 -13.62
C GLU A 50 3.11 -27.35 -15.00
N LEU A 51 2.64 -26.24 -15.57
CA LEU A 51 2.04 -26.24 -16.90
C LEU A 51 3.11 -26.46 -17.97
N ALA A 52 4.34 -25.94 -17.81
CA ALA A 52 5.43 -26.23 -18.74
C ALA A 52 5.77 -27.72 -18.77
N ASP A 53 5.78 -28.40 -17.61
CA ASP A 53 6.10 -29.83 -17.54
C ASP A 53 4.93 -30.73 -17.97
N VAL A 54 3.68 -30.37 -17.65
CA VAL A 54 2.49 -31.15 -18.02
C VAL A 54 2.07 -30.92 -19.48
N LEU A 55 2.21 -29.71 -20.02
CA LEU A 55 1.77 -29.39 -21.39
C LEU A 55 2.81 -29.67 -22.48
N ARG A 56 4.10 -29.78 -22.14
CA ARG A 56 5.19 -30.11 -23.09
C ARG A 56 4.93 -31.34 -23.96
N GLY A 57 3.98 -32.21 -23.59
CA GLY A 57 3.54 -33.34 -24.41
C GLY A 57 2.03 -33.44 -24.67
N ARG A 58 1.20 -32.46 -24.29
CA ARG A 58 -0.29 -32.60 -24.35
C ARG A 58 -1.06 -31.42 -24.96
N VAL A 59 -0.51 -30.21 -24.97
CA VAL A 59 -1.21 -29.04 -25.52
C VAL A 59 -0.19 -28.19 -26.27
N GLU A 60 -0.37 -28.08 -27.58
CA GLU A 60 0.25 -26.99 -28.35
C GLU A 60 -0.43 -25.71 -27.89
N LEU A 61 0.14 -25.05 -26.88
CA LEU A 61 -0.23 -23.69 -26.56
C LEU A 61 0.16 -22.85 -27.76
N ASP A 62 -0.83 -22.32 -28.46
CA ASP A 62 -0.62 -21.36 -29.53
C ASP A 62 0.37 -20.28 -29.07
N GLU A 63 1.39 -20.03 -29.88
CA GLU A 63 2.49 -19.13 -29.55
C GLU A 63 1.96 -17.73 -29.23
N ALA A 64 0.86 -17.34 -29.88
CA ALA A 64 0.14 -16.10 -29.60
C ALA A 64 -0.52 -16.09 -28.21
N PHE A 65 -1.09 -17.22 -27.75
CA PHE A 65 -1.67 -17.32 -26.40
C PHE A 65 -0.59 -17.25 -25.32
N SER A 66 0.53 -17.95 -25.52
CA SER A 66 1.67 -17.86 -24.58
C SER A 66 2.22 -16.43 -24.51
N HIS A 67 2.39 -15.77 -25.66
CA HIS A 67 2.90 -14.41 -25.68
C HIS A 67 1.92 -13.40 -25.06
N TRP A 68 0.61 -13.58 -25.27
CA TRP A 68 -0.43 -12.80 -24.60
C TRP A 68 -0.42 -12.98 -23.08
N LEU A 69 -0.29 -14.22 -22.60
CA LEU A 69 -0.23 -14.55 -21.18
C LEU A 69 0.99 -13.88 -20.51
N ASP A 70 2.14 -13.96 -21.16
CA ASP A 70 3.40 -13.36 -20.71
C ASP A 70 3.27 -11.85 -20.57
N TRP A 71 2.79 -11.19 -21.63
CA TRP A 71 2.64 -9.74 -21.66
C TRP A 71 1.64 -9.26 -20.61
N ASN A 72 0.48 -9.92 -20.51
CA ASN A 72 -0.52 -9.60 -19.49
C ASN A 72 0.01 -9.82 -18.07
N THR A 73 0.80 -10.87 -17.85
CA THR A 73 1.41 -11.16 -16.55
C THR A 73 2.42 -10.09 -16.15
N TYR A 74 3.33 -9.72 -17.04
CA TYR A 74 4.34 -8.68 -16.74
C TYR A 74 3.70 -7.31 -16.54
N PHE A 75 2.75 -6.94 -17.41
CA PHE A 75 2.08 -5.66 -17.32
C PHE A 75 1.23 -5.55 -16.05
N SER A 76 0.39 -6.56 -15.75
CA SER A 76 -0.42 -6.58 -14.54
C SER A 76 0.46 -6.60 -13.28
N THR A 77 1.44 -7.48 -13.21
CA THR A 77 2.35 -7.57 -12.04
C THR A 77 3.12 -6.27 -11.85
N GLY A 78 3.60 -5.65 -12.93
CA GLY A 78 4.31 -4.37 -12.88
C GLY A 78 3.42 -3.23 -12.36
N LEU A 79 2.20 -3.09 -12.88
CA LEU A 79 1.26 -2.08 -12.41
C LEU A 79 0.86 -2.29 -10.95
N TRP A 80 0.56 -3.54 -10.56
CA TRP A 80 0.23 -3.87 -9.17
C TRP A 80 1.41 -3.65 -8.23
N ALA A 81 2.64 -3.92 -8.67
CA ALA A 81 3.84 -3.61 -7.89
C ALA A 81 3.99 -2.11 -7.64
N ILE A 82 3.78 -1.28 -8.68
CA ILE A 82 3.81 0.20 -8.53
C ILE A 82 2.70 0.66 -7.58
N ALA A 83 1.47 0.16 -7.76
CA ALA A 83 0.35 0.50 -6.88
C ALA A 83 0.62 0.11 -5.42
N LEU A 84 1.21 -1.06 -5.18
CA LEU A 84 1.61 -1.49 -3.84
C LEU A 84 2.74 -0.64 -3.26
N LEU A 85 3.72 -0.23 -4.05
CA LEU A 85 4.77 0.67 -3.60
C LEU A 85 4.19 2.01 -3.14
N ILE A 86 3.32 2.62 -3.96
CA ILE A 86 2.66 3.88 -3.61
C ILE A 86 1.77 3.71 -2.38
N HIS A 87 0.98 2.64 -2.30
CA HIS A 87 0.08 2.40 -1.18
C HIS A 87 0.87 2.13 0.12
N GLY A 88 1.98 1.39 0.03
CA GLY A 88 2.90 1.15 1.14
C GLY A 88 3.52 2.45 1.65
N LEU A 89 4.04 3.29 0.76
CA LEU A 89 4.56 4.62 1.11
C LEU A 89 3.49 5.47 1.82
N TYR A 90 2.25 5.45 1.33
CA TYR A 90 1.14 6.18 1.94
C TYR A 90 0.80 5.67 3.35
N VAL A 91 0.66 4.36 3.52
CA VAL A 91 0.29 3.73 4.80
C VAL A 91 1.39 3.87 5.85
N TYR A 92 2.66 3.74 5.43
CA TYR A 92 3.82 3.83 6.32
C TYR A 92 4.45 5.22 6.39
N ARG A 93 3.82 6.25 5.83
CA ARG A 93 4.35 7.63 5.82
C ARG A 93 4.76 8.12 7.22
N ASP A 94 3.99 7.75 8.25
CA ASP A 94 4.24 8.14 9.64
C ASP A 94 5.37 7.34 10.32
N SER A 95 5.71 6.17 9.76
CA SER A 95 6.80 5.30 10.24
C SER A 95 8.15 5.74 9.67
N PHE A 96 8.16 6.40 8.50
CA PHE A 96 9.37 6.99 7.94
C PHE A 96 9.68 8.32 8.62
N GLY A 97 10.60 8.30 9.59
CA GLY A 97 11.01 9.51 10.32
C GLY A 97 11.49 10.67 9.44
N PHE A 98 11.97 10.40 8.21
CA PHE A 98 12.32 11.44 7.25
C PHE A 98 11.08 12.22 6.73
N VAL A 99 9.95 11.54 6.50
CA VAL A 99 8.71 12.14 5.99
C VAL A 99 8.13 13.09 7.04
N LYS A 100 8.05 12.65 8.30
CA LYS A 100 7.65 13.52 9.42
C LYS A 100 8.52 14.78 9.54
N ARG A 101 9.84 14.63 9.42
CA ARG A 101 10.75 15.79 9.46
C ARG A 101 10.56 16.72 8.27
N TRP A 102 10.30 16.16 7.08
CA TRP A 102 10.02 16.95 5.88
C TRP A 102 8.70 17.72 5.99
N GLU A 103 7.65 17.06 6.47
CA GLU A 103 6.32 17.67 6.69
C GLU A 103 6.41 18.80 7.73
N ALA A 104 7.08 18.57 8.86
CA ALA A 104 7.29 19.59 9.89
C ALA A 104 8.04 20.83 9.36
N ARG A 105 9.06 20.63 8.51
CA ARG A 105 9.76 21.75 7.87
C ARG A 105 8.85 22.53 6.92
N LYS A 106 8.04 21.85 6.11
CA LYS A 106 7.16 22.50 5.15
C LYS A 106 6.03 23.27 5.82
N VAL A 107 5.43 22.73 6.89
CA VAL A 107 4.44 23.47 7.69
C VAL A 107 5.06 24.74 8.27
N LYS A 108 6.29 24.66 8.81
CA LYS A 108 6.99 25.84 9.32
C LYS A 108 7.22 26.89 8.23
N GLU A 109 7.67 26.48 7.05
CA GLU A 109 7.90 27.37 5.90
C GLU A 109 6.60 28.08 5.44
N PHE A 110 5.46 27.38 5.47
CA PHE A 110 4.16 27.98 5.17
C PHE A 110 3.66 28.94 6.25
N MET A 111 3.97 28.71 7.53
CA MET A 111 3.64 29.64 8.62
C MET A 111 4.50 30.90 8.52
N ASP A 112 5.81 30.73 8.34
CA ASP A 112 6.75 31.85 8.17
C ASP A 112 6.39 32.69 6.92
N ASN A 113 5.94 32.08 5.82
CA ASN A 113 5.50 32.83 4.63
C ASN A 113 4.16 33.56 4.79
N ASN A 114 3.26 33.12 5.69
CA ASN A 114 2.01 33.83 5.97
C ASN A 114 2.18 34.95 7.00
N GLU A 115 3.16 34.86 7.90
CA GLU A 115 3.46 35.95 8.85
C GLU A 115 4.26 37.10 8.22
N ASN A 116 5.02 36.81 7.15
CA ASN A 116 5.84 37.80 6.44
C ASN A 116 5.13 38.47 5.25
N ASN A 117 3.81 38.29 5.11
CA ASN A 117 2.97 38.84 4.02
C ASN A 117 1.68 39.43 4.61
#